data_AF-A0A959WQJ7-F1
#
_entry.id   AF-A0A959WQJ7-F1
#
_cell.length_a   1.000
_cell.length_b   1.000
_cell.length_c   1.000
_cell.angle_alpha   90.00
_cell.angle_beta   90.00
_cell.angle_gamma   90.00
#
_symmetry.space_group_name_H-M   'P 1'
#
loop_
_entity.id
_entity.type
_entity.pdbx_description
1 polymer ?
#
loop_
_entity_poly.entity_id
_entity_poly.type
_entity_poly.pdbx_seq_one_letter_code
_entity_poly.pdbx_strand_id
1 'polypeptide(L)'
;MSSRNPAPALAALILSLAVAAPAQAGLGVPGRDADPIVLTGADVPKLAGADPGSIVAFSWDGDWIQVPVQVDERAVVDYGVVRQIGNGFDNEAYTDPGTFAGSDPDPALDGGDEIAFMAKDAGAGASDRRSPGGVVAATRTEVAISNPLAPGAERFVYLFRTDSGLDPAAGRSYVDYDFSLDSGDYKTTYDFNGVPGVEDDAPPANPEDSTVTTPAYTQHLLSRWITDRMTLSTGTSTSPDILDGDKAQVGRGCGRSELTFSRGGGGFIANISGPVRAIRSQIGANSGTYTQRDDIYYERRQDTFTYLRVHAGIGQVSQFRDFAPAASGMTYRSSAYPTGVTIDGMPDAGIPVPAGSSTLQPQADWEQVTGQAGTLNTVTRVETDVPGFTPGSFYRDEGGSPSFGQCGGYADYSSFGTSGSEFVSSGANTDPTLGPAYSLTAARTTFFDAPDQGAADAARRSEEVDEPLEAVAAGAAEPGGPVLELAVRGGKRRVRAGGSIRIPFSLHNTGGSTATGVEVCARVPKRVGRAGRCKGGGELAPGRRLKGRLRIDAKRKAGRRIRVTYRANAENAGRDRVEKAIRVR
;
A
#
# COMPACT_ATOMS: atom_id res chain seq x y z
N MET A 1 -53.57 10.01 62.21
CA MET A 1 -53.01 11.10 61.38
C MET A 1 -53.30 10.75 59.92
N SER A 2 -53.89 11.71 59.21
CA SER A 2 -54.58 11.54 57.93
C SER A 2 -53.67 11.12 56.77
N SER A 3 -54.18 10.22 55.94
CA SER A 3 -53.61 9.81 54.66
C SER A 3 -53.56 10.96 53.64
N ARG A 4 -52.47 11.01 52.86
CA ARG A 4 -52.38 11.73 51.59
C ARG A 4 -51.57 10.91 50.60
N ASN A 5 -52.23 10.42 49.56
CA ASN A 5 -51.59 9.92 48.33
C ASN A 5 -51.10 11.12 47.49
N PRO A 6 -49.89 11.09 46.90
CA PRO A 6 -49.52 12.00 45.83
C PRO A 6 -49.85 11.42 44.45
N ALA A 7 -50.26 12.30 43.55
CA ALA A 7 -50.58 12.03 42.14
C ALA A 7 -49.31 11.72 41.29
N PRO A 8 -49.44 11.00 40.16
CA PRO A 8 -48.31 10.75 39.27
C PRO A 8 -48.02 11.95 38.36
N ALA A 9 -46.76 12.39 38.32
CA ALA A 9 -46.27 13.38 37.37
C ALA A 9 -45.93 12.70 36.03
N LEU A 10 -46.53 13.18 34.94
CA LEU A 10 -46.21 12.79 33.56
C LEU A 10 -44.90 13.47 33.14
N ALA A 11 -43.83 12.70 32.95
CA ALA A 11 -42.58 13.19 32.34
C ALA A 11 -42.70 13.09 30.80
N ALA A 12 -42.62 14.24 30.12
CA ALA A 12 -42.60 14.31 28.67
C ALA A 12 -41.19 13.98 28.14
N LEU A 13 -41.05 12.85 27.45
CA LEU A 13 -39.83 12.44 26.77
C LEU A 13 -39.66 13.23 25.47
N ILE A 14 -38.71 14.16 25.42
CA ILE A 14 -38.32 14.87 24.20
C ILE A 14 -37.38 13.95 23.41
N LEU A 15 -37.91 13.29 22.39
CA LEU A 15 -37.13 12.48 21.47
C LEU A 15 -36.38 13.40 20.48
N SER A 16 -35.11 13.64 20.76
CA SER A 16 -34.20 14.38 19.88
C SER A 16 -33.79 13.44 18.72
N LEU A 17 -34.39 13.61 17.54
CA LEU A 17 -33.87 12.97 16.32
C LEU A 17 -32.56 13.66 15.93
N ALA A 18 -31.44 13.08 16.34
CA ALA A 18 -30.13 13.39 15.76
C ALA A 18 -30.16 12.92 14.30
N VAL A 19 -30.15 13.86 13.37
CA VAL A 19 -29.86 13.56 11.96
C VAL A 19 -28.37 13.28 11.91
N ALA A 20 -27.99 12.00 11.88
CA ALA A 20 -26.62 11.60 11.61
C ALA A 20 -26.23 12.15 10.23
N ALA A 21 -25.29 13.09 10.18
CA ALA A 21 -24.59 13.37 8.95
C ALA A 21 -23.90 12.06 8.51
N PRO A 22 -23.89 11.70 7.22
CA PRO A 22 -23.06 10.59 6.76
C PRO A 22 -21.62 10.90 7.18
N ALA A 23 -21.01 9.98 7.94
CA ALA A 23 -19.58 10.06 8.21
C ALA A 23 -18.88 10.12 6.84
N GLN A 24 -18.12 11.18 6.60
CA GLN A 24 -17.16 11.18 5.50
C GLN A 24 -16.27 9.96 5.73
N ALA A 25 -16.29 9.02 4.78
CA ALA A 25 -15.36 7.92 4.81
C ALA A 25 -13.98 8.55 4.65
N GLY A 26 -13.14 8.47 5.68
CA GLY A 26 -11.75 8.88 5.55
C GLY A 26 -11.10 8.10 4.41
N LEU A 27 -10.12 8.74 3.76
CA LEU A 27 -9.19 8.06 2.86
C LEU A 27 -8.47 6.93 3.61
N GLY A 28 -8.02 5.95 2.85
CA GLY A 28 -7.28 4.79 3.32
C GLY A 28 -8.15 3.60 3.71
N VAL A 29 -7.52 2.43 3.71
CA VAL A 29 -8.04 1.23 4.34
C VAL A 29 -7.66 1.26 5.83
N PRO A 30 -8.63 1.36 6.76
CA PRO A 30 -8.32 1.58 8.18
C PRO A 30 -7.35 0.56 8.77
N GLY A 31 -6.26 1.06 9.37
CA GLY A 31 -5.23 0.24 10.03
C GLY A 31 -4.18 -0.35 9.09
N ARG A 32 -4.34 -0.20 7.77
CA ARG A 32 -3.54 -0.85 6.73
C ARG A 32 -2.75 0.18 5.91
N ASP A 33 -2.48 1.36 6.48
CA ASP A 33 -1.87 2.50 5.76
C ASP A 33 -0.49 2.21 5.16
N ALA A 34 0.26 1.28 5.77
CA ALA A 34 1.60 0.88 5.33
C ALA A 34 1.59 -0.18 4.22
N ASP A 35 0.41 -0.72 3.87
CA ASP A 35 0.34 -1.81 2.92
C ASP A 35 0.29 -1.31 1.48
N PRO A 36 1.11 -1.90 0.60
CA PRO A 36 0.95 -1.72 -0.83
C PRO A 36 -0.21 -2.57 -1.34
N ILE A 37 -0.80 -2.12 -2.45
CA ILE A 37 -1.59 -2.95 -3.35
C ILE A 37 -0.76 -3.07 -4.62
N VAL A 38 -0.48 -4.32 -5.02
CA VAL A 38 0.26 -4.64 -6.25
C VAL A 38 -0.65 -5.51 -7.10
N LEU A 39 -0.97 -5.03 -8.31
CA LEU A 39 -1.67 -5.79 -9.34
C LEU A 39 -0.68 -6.14 -10.44
N THR A 40 -0.97 -7.16 -11.23
CA THR A 40 -0.27 -7.40 -12.49
C THR A 40 -1.01 -6.71 -13.63
N GLY A 41 -0.34 -6.44 -14.75
CA GLY A 41 -1.03 -5.93 -15.94
C GLY A 41 -2.07 -6.92 -16.49
N ALA A 42 -1.93 -8.22 -16.22
CA ALA A 42 -2.96 -9.23 -16.49
C ALA A 42 -4.27 -9.01 -15.70
N ASP A 43 -4.20 -8.42 -14.50
CA ASP A 43 -5.38 -8.09 -13.68
C ASP A 43 -6.17 -6.90 -14.24
N VAL A 44 -5.56 -6.10 -15.12
CA VAL A 44 -6.13 -4.84 -15.63
C VAL A 44 -6.25 -4.81 -17.16
N PRO A 45 -6.96 -5.75 -17.81
CA PRO A 45 -6.95 -5.92 -19.27
C PRO A 45 -7.44 -4.72 -20.09
N LYS A 46 -8.10 -3.73 -19.47
CA LYS A 46 -8.47 -2.45 -20.11
C LYS A 46 -7.30 -1.48 -20.30
N LEU A 47 -6.19 -1.71 -19.60
CA LEU A 47 -4.98 -0.91 -19.65
C LEU A 47 -3.87 -1.59 -20.48
N ALA A 48 -4.04 -2.86 -20.84
CA ALA A 48 -3.06 -3.61 -21.64
C ALA A 48 -2.60 -2.84 -22.90
N GLY A 49 -1.28 -2.82 -23.12
CA GLY A 49 -0.63 -2.09 -24.20
C GLY A 49 -0.57 -0.57 -24.01
N ALA A 50 -0.87 -0.05 -22.83
CA ALA A 50 -0.60 1.34 -22.48
C ALA A 50 0.88 1.54 -22.16
N ASP A 51 1.42 2.71 -22.49
CA ASP A 51 2.73 3.13 -21.98
C ASP A 51 2.69 3.16 -20.44
N PRO A 52 3.60 2.48 -19.72
CA PRO A 52 3.67 2.50 -18.26
C PRO A 52 3.58 3.91 -17.65
N GLY A 53 4.26 4.89 -18.25
CA GLY A 53 4.25 6.29 -17.81
C GLY A 53 2.92 7.02 -18.03
N SER A 54 1.96 6.40 -18.71
CA SER A 54 0.63 6.95 -18.98
C SER A 54 -0.47 6.41 -18.06
N ILE A 55 -0.13 5.49 -17.14
CA ILE A 55 -1.07 4.96 -16.15
C ILE A 55 -1.16 5.92 -14.97
N VAL A 56 -2.39 6.32 -14.63
CA VAL A 56 -2.68 7.23 -13.51
C VAL A 56 -3.78 6.66 -12.62
N ALA A 57 -3.68 6.96 -11.33
CA ALA A 57 -4.63 6.50 -10.33
C ALA A 57 -5.39 7.66 -9.66
N PHE A 58 -6.63 7.38 -9.30
CA PHE A 58 -7.49 8.31 -8.57
C PHE A 58 -8.24 7.61 -7.44
N SER A 59 -8.48 8.35 -6.36
CA SER A 59 -9.45 8.00 -5.33
C SER A 59 -10.58 9.02 -5.29
N TRP A 60 -11.63 8.69 -4.55
CA TRP A 60 -12.80 9.55 -4.41
C TRP A 60 -13.07 9.89 -2.94
N ASP A 61 -13.07 11.18 -2.63
CA ASP A 61 -13.51 11.75 -1.35
C ASP A 61 -14.33 13.02 -1.59
N GLY A 62 -15.54 12.82 -2.12
CA GLY A 62 -16.42 13.92 -2.52
C GLY A 62 -16.02 14.63 -3.82
N ASP A 63 -14.77 14.49 -4.23
CA ASP A 63 -14.23 14.82 -5.56
C ASP A 63 -13.15 13.79 -5.95
N TRP A 64 -12.71 13.83 -7.21
CA TRP A 64 -11.59 13.04 -7.70
C TRP A 64 -10.28 13.60 -7.18
N ILE A 65 -9.50 12.75 -6.52
CA ILE A 65 -8.16 13.06 -6.02
C ILE A 65 -7.20 12.15 -6.76
N GLN A 66 -6.27 12.73 -7.51
CA GLN A 66 -5.20 11.93 -8.11
C GLN A 66 -4.28 11.42 -6.99
N VAL A 67 -3.87 10.16 -7.08
CA VAL A 67 -3.00 9.50 -6.09
C VAL A 67 -1.82 8.86 -6.81
N PRO A 68 -0.67 8.68 -6.13
CA PRO A 68 0.50 8.07 -6.74
C PRO A 68 0.22 6.65 -7.21
N VAL A 69 0.72 6.33 -8.40
CA VAL A 69 0.78 4.98 -8.94
C VAL A 69 2.12 4.80 -9.63
N GLN A 70 2.61 3.57 -9.62
CA GLN A 70 3.87 3.18 -10.23
C GLN A 70 3.63 1.91 -11.03
N VAL A 71 4.23 1.83 -12.22
CA VAL A 71 4.29 0.62 -13.02
C VAL A 71 5.75 0.19 -13.06
N ASP A 72 6.03 -1.02 -12.62
CA ASP A 72 7.36 -1.63 -12.61
C ASP A 72 7.38 -2.75 -13.65
N GLU A 73 8.19 -2.56 -14.70
CA GLU A 73 8.26 -3.48 -15.83
C GLU A 73 8.93 -4.81 -15.44
N ARG A 74 8.43 -5.92 -15.97
CA ARG A 74 8.95 -7.27 -15.71
C ARG A 74 8.98 -8.13 -16.96
N ALA A 75 10.12 -8.73 -17.22
CA ALA A 75 10.31 -9.66 -18.34
C ALA A 75 11.11 -10.89 -17.93
N VAL A 76 11.16 -11.86 -18.85
CA VAL A 76 12.09 -12.98 -18.76
C VAL A 76 13.51 -12.47 -19.05
N VAL A 77 14.40 -12.60 -18.07
CA VAL A 77 15.80 -12.18 -18.11
C VAL A 77 16.73 -13.39 -18.02
N ASP A 78 17.77 -13.44 -18.86
CA ASP A 78 18.85 -14.42 -18.73
C ASP A 78 19.81 -14.01 -17.61
N TYR A 79 19.80 -14.76 -16.51
CA TYR A 79 20.64 -14.46 -15.35
C TYR A 79 22.14 -14.65 -15.63
N GLY A 80 22.52 -15.39 -16.67
CA GLY A 80 23.90 -15.49 -17.14
C GLY A 80 24.42 -14.19 -17.76
N VAL A 81 23.53 -13.42 -18.41
CA VAL A 81 23.82 -12.08 -18.92
C VAL A 81 23.97 -11.11 -17.75
N VAL A 82 23.07 -11.13 -16.77
CA VAL A 82 23.19 -10.27 -15.57
C VAL A 82 24.49 -10.57 -14.80
N ARG A 83 24.88 -11.85 -14.70
CA ARG A 83 26.10 -12.28 -14.01
C ARG A 83 27.38 -12.12 -14.82
N GLN A 84 27.31 -11.87 -16.13
CA GLN A 84 28.47 -11.77 -17.03
C GLN A 84 29.36 -13.03 -17.05
N ILE A 85 28.78 -14.22 -16.89
CA ILE A 85 29.51 -15.51 -16.82
C ILE A 85 29.13 -16.52 -17.92
N GLY A 86 28.14 -16.20 -18.76
CA GLY A 86 27.82 -16.94 -20.00
C GLY A 86 27.15 -18.31 -19.82
N ASN A 87 27.08 -18.83 -18.61
CA ASN A 87 26.09 -19.83 -18.19
C ASN A 87 25.00 -19.11 -17.41
N GLY A 88 23.74 -19.54 -17.55
CA GLY A 88 22.59 -18.85 -16.97
C GLY A 88 21.31 -19.66 -17.14
N PHE A 89 20.21 -19.07 -16.73
CA PHE A 89 18.87 -19.56 -17.01
C PHE A 89 17.91 -18.37 -17.08
N ASP A 90 16.81 -18.59 -17.78
CA ASP A 90 15.76 -17.61 -17.97
C ASP A 90 14.88 -17.55 -16.71
N ASN A 91 14.67 -16.36 -16.16
CA ASN A 91 13.79 -16.12 -15.02
C ASN A 91 13.05 -14.80 -15.18
N GLU A 92 11.78 -14.76 -14.78
CA GLU A 92 11.02 -13.52 -14.74
C GLU A 92 11.55 -12.62 -13.60
N ALA A 93 11.91 -11.38 -13.94
CA ALA A 93 12.48 -10.41 -13.01
C ALA A 93 12.14 -8.99 -13.43
N TYR A 94 12.38 -8.03 -12.53
CA TYR A 94 12.30 -6.60 -12.87
C TYR A 94 13.29 -6.25 -13.98
N THR A 95 12.86 -5.39 -14.88
CA THR A 95 13.70 -4.86 -15.96
C THR A 95 14.19 -3.46 -15.59
N ASP A 96 15.41 -3.14 -16.02
CA ASP A 96 16.04 -1.85 -15.76
C ASP A 96 17.03 -1.54 -16.90
N PRO A 97 16.76 -0.51 -17.73
CA PRO A 97 17.68 -0.08 -18.77
C PRO A 97 19.07 0.30 -18.26
N GLY A 98 19.20 0.67 -16.98
CA GLY A 98 20.44 0.98 -16.28
C GLY A 98 21.29 -0.25 -15.93
N THR A 99 20.75 -1.46 -15.99
CA THR A 99 21.46 -2.71 -15.65
C THR A 99 21.66 -3.63 -16.86
N PHE A 100 22.26 -4.79 -16.62
CA PHE A 100 22.42 -5.84 -17.62
C PHE A 100 21.17 -6.73 -17.79
N ALA A 101 20.14 -6.57 -16.94
CA ALA A 101 18.81 -7.10 -17.24
C ALA A 101 18.23 -6.39 -18.47
N GLY A 102 18.51 -5.08 -18.59
CA GLY A 102 18.08 -4.26 -19.72
C GLY A 102 16.62 -3.82 -19.59
N SER A 103 16.14 -3.08 -20.58
CA SER A 103 14.73 -2.70 -20.70
C SER A 103 13.83 -3.91 -20.94
N ASP A 104 12.56 -3.76 -20.64
CA ASP A 104 11.55 -4.69 -21.11
C ASP A 104 11.58 -4.83 -22.65
N PRO A 105 11.64 -6.06 -23.20
CA PRO A 105 11.47 -6.29 -24.62
C PRO A 105 10.12 -5.81 -25.17
N ASP A 106 9.05 -5.81 -24.36
CA ASP A 106 7.77 -5.18 -24.66
C ASP A 106 7.58 -3.94 -23.76
N PRO A 107 7.89 -2.72 -24.25
CA PRO A 107 7.88 -1.51 -23.42
C PRO A 107 6.47 -0.98 -23.11
N ALA A 108 5.43 -1.78 -23.36
CA ALA A 108 4.04 -1.42 -23.11
C ALA A 108 3.47 -2.37 -22.07
N LEU A 109 2.58 -1.85 -21.21
CA LEU A 109 2.00 -2.59 -20.09
C LEU A 109 1.50 -3.98 -20.54
N ASP A 110 2.15 -5.02 -20.04
CA ASP A 110 1.90 -6.40 -20.43
C ASP A 110 1.36 -7.25 -19.26
N GLY A 111 1.42 -8.58 -19.35
CA GLY A 111 0.90 -9.46 -18.31
C GLY A 111 1.76 -9.56 -17.04
N GLY A 112 3.07 -9.40 -17.16
CA GLY A 112 4.04 -9.59 -16.09
C GLY A 112 4.30 -8.34 -15.26
N ASP A 113 4.10 -7.17 -15.88
CA ASP A 113 4.29 -5.87 -15.23
C ASP A 113 3.48 -5.68 -13.96
N GLU A 114 4.07 -5.02 -12.97
CA GLU A 114 3.43 -4.73 -11.69
C GLU A 114 2.92 -3.29 -11.61
N ILE A 115 1.70 -3.10 -11.12
CA ILE A 115 1.08 -1.80 -10.86
C ILE A 115 0.90 -1.63 -9.36
N ALA A 116 1.65 -0.71 -8.76
CA ALA A 116 1.70 -0.48 -7.33
C ALA A 116 1.08 0.86 -6.93
N PHE A 117 0.33 0.86 -5.82
CA PHE A 117 -0.14 2.05 -5.11
C PHE A 117 -0.36 1.73 -3.62
N MET A 118 -0.51 2.73 -2.76
CA MET A 118 -0.64 2.50 -1.31
C MET A 118 -2.10 2.42 -0.85
N ALA A 119 -2.39 1.51 0.09
CA ALA A 119 -3.74 1.35 0.64
C ALA A 119 -4.26 2.62 1.35
N LYS A 120 -3.37 3.46 1.91
CA LYS A 120 -3.71 4.77 2.50
C LYS A 120 -4.33 5.76 1.50
N ASP A 121 -4.12 5.56 0.20
CA ASP A 121 -4.61 6.45 -0.85
C ASP A 121 -6.01 6.07 -1.36
N ALA A 122 -6.54 4.91 -0.97
CA ALA A 122 -7.84 4.43 -1.40
C ALA A 122 -8.99 5.30 -0.86
N GLY A 123 -10.06 5.45 -1.64
CA GLY A 123 -11.21 6.29 -1.30
C GLY A 123 -12.53 5.52 -1.23
N ALA A 124 -13.63 6.27 -1.23
CA ALA A 124 -14.96 5.71 -1.34
C ALA A 124 -15.28 5.26 -2.78
N GLY A 125 -16.32 4.45 -2.94
CA GLY A 125 -16.80 4.04 -4.26
C GLY A 125 -17.37 5.21 -5.06
N ALA A 126 -17.02 5.26 -6.35
CA ALA A 126 -17.36 6.31 -7.30
C ALA A 126 -17.84 5.75 -8.65
N SER A 127 -18.35 4.51 -8.70
CA SER A 127 -18.82 3.87 -9.94
C SER A 127 -19.93 4.66 -10.65
N ASP A 128 -20.69 5.48 -9.91
CA ASP A 128 -21.73 6.38 -10.41
C ASP A 128 -21.23 7.80 -10.74
N ARG A 129 -19.93 8.05 -10.63
CA ARG A 129 -19.28 9.31 -10.95
C ARG A 129 -18.59 9.18 -12.29
N ARG A 130 -18.73 10.23 -13.12
CA ARG A 130 -17.98 10.30 -14.38
C ARG A 130 -16.49 10.41 -14.09
N SER A 131 -15.67 9.87 -14.98
CA SER A 131 -14.22 9.92 -14.88
C SER A 131 -13.70 11.36 -14.76
N PRO A 132 -12.54 11.56 -14.09
CA PRO A 132 -11.91 12.87 -14.00
C PRO A 132 -11.52 13.41 -15.38
N GLY A 133 -11.24 14.71 -15.48
CA GLY A 133 -10.69 15.28 -16.72
C GLY A 133 -9.27 14.77 -16.99
N GLY A 134 -8.89 14.69 -18.27
CA GLY A 134 -7.52 14.33 -18.67
C GLY A 134 -7.21 12.84 -18.71
N VAL A 135 -8.24 11.99 -18.61
CA VAL A 135 -8.12 10.53 -18.72
C VAL A 135 -8.97 9.99 -19.88
N VAL A 136 -8.57 8.81 -20.37
CA VAL A 136 -9.34 8.05 -21.35
C VAL A 136 -10.41 7.24 -20.63
N ALA A 137 -11.62 7.79 -20.51
CA ALA A 137 -12.72 7.17 -19.74
C ALA A 137 -13.04 5.71 -20.11
N ALA A 138 -12.77 5.28 -21.36
CA ALA A 138 -13.00 3.91 -21.79
C ALA A 138 -12.07 2.88 -21.08
N THR A 139 -10.90 3.32 -20.62
CA THR A 139 -9.90 2.48 -19.95
C THR A 139 -10.11 2.39 -18.44
N ARG A 140 -11.22 2.94 -17.92
CA ARG A 140 -11.51 2.93 -16.49
C ARG A 140 -11.47 1.51 -15.93
N THR A 141 -10.61 1.31 -14.95
CA THR A 141 -10.52 0.09 -14.15
C THR A 141 -10.76 0.46 -12.69
N GLU A 142 -11.82 -0.08 -12.11
CA GLU A 142 -12.12 0.06 -10.68
C GLU A 142 -11.40 -1.06 -9.94
N VAL A 143 -10.65 -0.70 -8.89
CA VAL A 143 -9.99 -1.65 -8.01
C VAL A 143 -10.68 -1.60 -6.66
N ALA A 144 -11.47 -2.63 -6.35
CA ALA A 144 -12.10 -2.79 -5.05
C ALA A 144 -11.13 -3.45 -4.08
N ILE A 145 -11.01 -2.88 -2.88
CA ILE A 145 -10.03 -3.30 -1.87
C ILE A 145 -10.77 -3.69 -0.60
N SER A 146 -10.57 -4.93 -0.15
CA SER A 146 -11.13 -5.49 1.09
C SER A 146 -10.02 -5.83 2.10
N ASN A 147 -10.32 -5.62 3.38
CA ASN A 147 -9.47 -6.06 4.49
C ASN A 147 -10.07 -7.34 5.10
N PRO A 148 -9.47 -8.53 4.90
CA PRO A 148 -10.00 -9.79 5.43
C PRO A 148 -10.05 -9.82 6.97
N LEU A 149 -9.15 -9.11 7.65
CA LEU A 149 -9.10 -9.02 9.12
C LEU A 149 -10.15 -8.06 9.72
N ALA A 150 -10.71 -7.17 8.90
CA ALA A 150 -11.73 -6.22 9.31
C ALA A 150 -12.82 -6.15 8.24
N PRO A 151 -13.64 -7.21 8.08
CA PRO A 151 -14.65 -7.26 7.05
C PRO A 151 -15.63 -6.11 7.22
N GLY A 152 -15.79 -5.30 6.17
CA GLY A 152 -16.47 -4.01 6.25
C GLY A 152 -16.64 -3.35 4.89
N ALA A 153 -16.74 -2.01 4.87
CA ALA A 153 -16.91 -1.25 3.63
C ALA A 153 -15.62 -1.24 2.82
N GLU A 154 -15.70 -1.72 1.59
CA GLU A 154 -14.62 -1.68 0.59
C GLU A 154 -14.09 -0.25 0.39
N ARG A 155 -12.82 -0.18 -0.01
CA ARG A 155 -12.18 1.04 -0.50
C ARG A 155 -11.81 0.88 -1.96
N PHE A 156 -11.64 1.99 -2.65
CA PHE A 156 -11.49 1.97 -4.10
C PHE A 156 -10.35 2.85 -4.56
N VAL A 157 -9.61 2.33 -5.54
CA VAL A 157 -8.73 3.11 -6.42
C VAL A 157 -9.21 2.91 -7.85
N TYR A 158 -9.06 3.93 -8.67
CA TYR A 158 -9.48 3.95 -10.07
C TYR A 158 -8.28 4.19 -10.96
N LEU A 159 -7.96 3.21 -11.79
CA LEU A 159 -6.86 3.28 -12.74
C LEU A 159 -7.37 3.71 -14.13
N PHE A 160 -6.57 4.53 -14.80
CA PHE A 160 -6.83 5.01 -16.15
C PHE A 160 -5.55 5.15 -16.96
N ARG A 161 -5.70 5.17 -18.28
CA ARG A 161 -4.71 5.80 -19.17
C ARG A 161 -4.98 7.30 -19.24
N THR A 162 -3.95 8.13 -19.16
CA THR A 162 -4.06 9.58 -19.44
C THR A 162 -3.85 9.88 -20.94
N ASP A 163 -4.50 10.94 -21.43
CA ASP A 163 -4.28 11.52 -22.77
C ASP A 163 -3.84 13.00 -22.70
N SER A 164 -3.54 13.49 -21.49
CA SER A 164 -3.29 14.92 -21.22
C SER A 164 -1.98 15.19 -20.49
N GLY A 165 -1.15 14.16 -20.27
CA GLY A 165 0.14 14.28 -19.57
C GLY A 165 0.01 14.42 -18.06
N LEU A 166 -1.04 13.86 -17.45
CA LEU A 166 -1.11 13.71 -16.00
C LEU A 166 0.08 12.87 -15.51
N ASP A 167 0.71 13.33 -14.44
CA ASP A 167 1.88 12.69 -13.84
C ASP A 167 1.44 11.53 -12.92
N PRO A 168 1.88 10.27 -13.15
CA PRO A 168 1.60 9.13 -12.26
C PRO A 168 1.99 9.35 -10.80
N ALA A 169 2.99 10.17 -10.53
CA ALA A 169 3.42 10.51 -9.16
C ALA A 169 2.41 11.41 -8.42
N ALA A 170 1.50 12.07 -9.13
CA ALA A 170 0.52 13.01 -8.56
C ALA A 170 1.16 14.09 -7.65
N GLY A 171 2.40 14.49 -7.96
CA GLY A 171 3.18 15.44 -7.17
C GLY A 171 3.62 14.95 -5.79
N ARG A 172 3.66 13.63 -5.55
CA ARG A 172 4.13 13.02 -4.30
C ARG A 172 5.17 11.96 -4.60
N SER A 173 6.09 11.77 -3.66
CA SER A 173 6.95 10.59 -3.59
C SER A 173 6.95 10.06 -2.16
N TYR A 174 6.77 8.75 -2.00
CA TYR A 174 6.75 8.09 -0.69
C TYR A 174 8.10 7.55 -0.27
N VAL A 175 9.01 7.42 -1.22
CA VAL A 175 10.37 6.93 -1.01
C VAL A 175 11.28 7.61 -2.03
N ASP A 176 12.51 7.85 -1.61
CA ASP A 176 13.61 8.28 -2.45
C ASP A 176 14.70 7.22 -2.35
N TYR A 177 15.17 6.74 -3.50
CA TYR A 177 16.28 5.80 -3.59
C TYR A 177 17.36 6.39 -4.48
N ASP A 178 18.51 6.68 -3.87
CA ASP A 178 19.71 7.14 -4.53
C ASP A 178 20.68 5.96 -4.62
N PHE A 179 20.76 5.36 -5.80
CA PHE A 179 21.71 4.29 -6.09
C PHE A 179 23.04 4.89 -6.54
N SER A 180 24.10 4.59 -5.79
CA SER A 180 25.44 5.10 -6.05
C SER A 180 26.49 4.02 -5.82
N LEU A 181 27.34 3.83 -6.82
CA LEU A 181 28.55 3.02 -6.72
C LEU A 181 29.77 3.95 -6.60
N ASP A 182 30.66 3.64 -5.67
CA ASP A 182 31.93 4.38 -5.52
C ASP A 182 32.79 4.31 -6.78
N SER A 183 32.66 3.23 -7.54
CA SER A 183 33.42 2.99 -8.76
C SER A 183 32.91 3.78 -9.97
N GLY A 184 31.67 4.30 -9.93
CA GLY A 184 31.03 5.02 -11.03
C GLY A 184 29.92 4.23 -11.73
N ASP A 185 29.83 4.35 -13.06
CA ASP A 185 28.73 3.77 -13.83
C ASP A 185 28.73 2.22 -13.82
N TYR A 186 27.63 1.63 -13.36
CA TYR A 186 27.48 0.18 -13.17
C TYR A 186 27.88 -0.65 -14.40
N LYS A 187 27.52 -0.22 -15.61
CA LYS A 187 27.81 -0.99 -16.83
C LYS A 187 29.28 -1.00 -17.23
N THR A 188 30.08 -0.10 -16.67
CA THR A 188 31.47 0.10 -17.09
C THR A 188 32.49 -0.15 -15.98
N THR A 189 32.12 0.01 -14.72
CA THR A 189 33.07 -0.01 -13.59
C THR A 189 32.86 -1.17 -12.62
N TYR A 190 31.74 -1.89 -12.73
CA TYR A 190 31.38 -2.95 -11.78
C TYR A 190 32.17 -4.25 -11.99
N ASP A 191 32.69 -4.82 -10.91
CA ASP A 191 33.40 -6.11 -10.88
C ASP A 191 32.43 -7.28 -10.63
N PHE A 192 32.17 -8.07 -11.67
CA PHE A 192 31.28 -9.22 -11.64
C PHE A 192 31.91 -10.50 -11.07
N ASN A 193 33.24 -10.55 -11.00
CA ASN A 193 33.99 -11.71 -10.52
C ASN A 193 34.25 -11.63 -9.02
N GLY A 194 34.33 -10.41 -8.49
CA GLY A 194 34.68 -10.15 -7.11
C GLY A 194 36.19 -10.15 -6.87
N VAL A 195 36.59 -9.98 -5.61
CA VAL A 195 38.00 -9.83 -5.24
C VAL A 195 38.65 -11.16 -4.82
N PRO A 196 39.97 -11.34 -5.02
CA PRO A 196 40.70 -12.47 -4.42
C PRO A 196 40.59 -12.49 -2.89
N GLY A 197 40.69 -13.68 -2.29
CA GLY A 197 40.69 -13.82 -0.83
C GLY A 197 39.36 -13.41 -0.19
N VAL A 198 38.22 -13.77 -0.79
CA VAL A 198 36.85 -13.35 -0.38
C VAL A 198 36.49 -13.60 1.08
N GLU A 199 37.27 -14.39 1.82
CA GLU A 199 37.11 -14.66 3.26
C GLU A 199 37.87 -13.67 4.16
N ASP A 200 38.81 -12.92 3.61
CA ASP A 200 39.59 -11.92 4.35
C ASP A 200 38.68 -10.80 4.92
N ASP A 201 39.12 -10.17 6.01
CA ASP A 201 38.41 -9.02 6.56
C ASP A 201 38.78 -7.75 5.79
N ALA A 202 38.08 -7.49 4.67
CA ALA A 202 38.38 -6.42 3.72
C ALA A 202 37.11 -5.81 3.13
N PRO A 203 37.18 -4.60 2.53
CA PRO A 203 36.00 -3.96 1.94
C PRO A 203 35.33 -4.80 0.84
N PRO A 204 34.03 -4.52 0.53
CA PRO A 204 33.31 -5.10 -0.59
C PRO A 204 34.05 -4.97 -1.93
N ALA A 205 33.76 -5.86 -2.89
CA ALA A 205 34.34 -5.76 -4.23
C ALA A 205 33.85 -4.54 -5.00
N ASN A 206 32.57 -4.18 -4.77
CA ASN A 206 31.93 -3.02 -5.36
C ASN A 206 31.25 -2.22 -4.24
N PRO A 207 32.00 -1.36 -3.52
CA PRO A 207 31.41 -0.49 -2.52
C PRO A 207 30.37 0.46 -3.12
N GLU A 208 29.38 0.76 -2.31
CA GLU A 208 28.23 1.60 -2.61
C GLU A 208 28.09 2.68 -1.53
N ASP A 209 27.50 3.81 -1.91
CA ASP A 209 27.06 4.89 -1.01
C ASP A 209 25.58 5.15 -1.29
N SER A 210 24.79 4.07 -1.30
CA SER A 210 23.39 4.13 -1.71
C SER A 210 22.51 4.44 -0.51
N THR A 211 21.45 5.23 -0.71
CA THR A 211 20.53 5.60 0.37
C THR A 211 19.07 5.40 -0.02
N VAL A 212 18.29 4.90 0.92
CA VAL A 212 16.83 4.88 0.85
C VAL A 212 16.30 5.82 1.92
N THR A 213 15.52 6.83 1.53
CA THR A 213 14.92 7.80 2.44
C THR A 213 13.41 7.81 2.31
N THR A 214 12.71 7.69 3.43
CA THR A 214 11.27 7.84 3.54
C THR A 214 10.92 8.81 4.68
N PRO A 215 9.65 9.24 4.79
CA PRO A 215 9.18 9.94 5.98
C PRO A 215 9.34 9.15 7.29
N ALA A 216 9.45 7.82 7.25
CA ALA A 216 9.48 6.99 8.46
C ALA A 216 10.87 6.42 8.79
N TYR A 217 11.77 6.29 7.82
CA TYR A 217 13.11 5.74 8.03
C TYR A 217 14.09 6.17 6.93
N THR A 218 15.37 6.06 7.24
CA THR A 218 16.46 6.10 6.26
C THR A 218 17.31 4.85 6.44
N GLN A 219 17.78 4.29 5.33
CA GLN A 219 18.79 3.22 5.30
C GLN A 219 19.95 3.63 4.40
N HIS A 220 21.16 3.21 4.78
CA HIS A 220 22.35 3.31 3.95
C HIS A 220 22.81 1.90 3.58
N LEU A 221 23.25 1.74 2.33
CA LEU A 221 23.72 0.47 1.79
C LEU A 221 25.15 0.66 1.28
N LEU A 222 26.06 -0.14 1.86
CA LEU A 222 27.48 -0.13 1.53
C LEU A 222 27.83 -1.08 0.37
N SER A 223 26.96 -2.04 0.07
CA SER A 223 27.13 -3.04 -1.00
C SER A 223 25.85 -3.88 -1.15
N ARG A 224 25.77 -4.70 -2.22
CA ARG A 224 24.70 -5.67 -2.54
C ARG A 224 24.06 -6.41 -1.38
N TRP A 225 24.83 -6.81 -0.38
CA TRP A 225 24.33 -7.56 0.77
C TRP A 225 24.44 -6.81 2.10
N ILE A 226 24.93 -5.56 2.08
CA ILE A 226 25.27 -4.81 3.29
C ILE A 226 24.39 -3.58 3.39
N THR A 227 23.44 -3.62 4.32
CA THR A 227 22.83 -2.43 4.92
C THR A 227 23.54 -2.19 6.25
N ASP A 228 24.25 -1.08 6.38
CA ASP A 228 25.11 -0.78 7.53
C ASP A 228 24.57 0.36 8.39
N ARG A 229 23.57 1.12 7.94
CA ARG A 229 22.92 2.15 8.77
C ARG A 229 21.41 2.14 8.65
N MET A 230 20.74 2.50 9.75
CA MET A 230 19.30 2.73 9.79
C MET A 230 18.93 3.80 10.82
N THR A 231 18.15 4.78 10.41
CA THR A 231 17.52 5.76 11.33
C THR A 231 16.00 5.68 11.24
N LEU A 232 15.31 5.87 12.36
CA LEU A 232 13.86 5.92 12.45
C LEU A 232 13.38 7.36 12.62
N SER A 233 12.34 7.74 11.88
CA SER A 233 11.70 9.05 11.92
C SER A 233 10.23 8.99 12.35
N THR A 234 9.78 7.84 12.87
CA THR A 234 8.41 7.65 13.37
C THR A 234 8.20 8.20 14.79
N GLY A 235 9.29 8.44 15.54
CA GLY A 235 9.27 9.08 16.84
C GLY A 235 9.14 10.59 16.82
N THR A 236 9.23 11.21 18.00
CA THR A 236 9.15 12.69 18.13
C THR A 236 10.36 13.43 17.54
N SER A 237 11.46 12.71 17.32
CA SER A 237 12.66 13.14 16.62
C SER A 237 13.25 11.95 15.88
N THR A 238 13.97 12.21 14.79
CA THR A 238 14.78 11.18 14.11
C THR A 238 15.78 10.57 15.08
N SER A 239 15.91 9.25 15.04
CA SER A 239 16.86 8.50 15.87
C SER A 239 18.30 8.72 15.41
N PRO A 240 19.31 8.46 16.28
CA PRO A 240 20.64 8.12 15.77
C PRO A 240 20.59 6.87 14.88
N ASP A 241 21.70 6.55 14.23
CA ASP A 241 21.86 5.26 13.56
C ASP A 241 21.77 4.12 14.57
N ILE A 242 20.76 3.27 14.41
CA ILE A 242 20.48 2.15 15.32
C ILE A 242 20.94 0.80 14.76
N LEU A 243 21.45 0.74 13.53
CA LEU A 243 21.87 -0.51 12.89
C LEU A 243 23.39 -0.60 12.89
N ASP A 244 23.92 -1.78 13.17
CA ASP A 244 25.32 -2.12 12.89
C ASP A 244 25.42 -2.94 11.59
N GLY A 245 24.47 -3.87 11.34
CA GLY A 245 24.29 -4.43 10.00
C GLY A 245 23.08 -5.35 9.83
N ASP A 246 22.51 -5.40 8.62
CA ASP A 246 21.62 -6.51 8.22
C ASP A 246 22.46 -7.67 7.69
N LYS A 247 22.65 -8.67 8.55
CA LYS A 247 23.55 -9.81 8.37
C LYS A 247 22.87 -10.95 7.63
N ALA A 248 23.62 -11.66 6.82
CA ALA A 248 23.20 -12.91 6.18
C ALA A 248 24.34 -13.92 6.25
N GLN A 249 24.13 -15.10 6.84
CA GLN A 249 25.20 -16.05 7.10
C GLN A 249 24.82 -17.49 6.77
N VAL A 250 25.84 -18.32 6.49
CA VAL A 250 25.72 -19.78 6.45
C VAL A 250 26.47 -20.37 7.64
N GLY A 251 25.79 -21.19 8.45
CA GLY A 251 26.40 -21.88 9.58
C GLY A 251 26.89 -20.98 10.73
N ARG A 252 26.40 -19.74 10.82
CA ARG A 252 26.76 -18.74 11.84
C ARG A 252 28.26 -18.44 11.93
N GLY A 253 28.94 -18.41 10.78
CA GLY A 253 30.37 -18.15 10.70
C GLY A 253 30.71 -17.21 9.54
N CYS A 254 31.92 -16.63 9.59
CA CYS A 254 32.31 -15.60 8.63
C CYS A 254 32.79 -16.11 7.28
N GLY A 255 32.96 -17.44 7.12
CA GLY A 255 33.35 -18.04 5.83
C GLY A 255 32.30 -17.92 4.72
N ARG A 256 31.07 -17.54 5.09
CA ARG A 256 29.93 -17.31 4.18
C ARG A 256 29.00 -16.33 4.88
N SER A 257 29.27 -15.04 4.69
CA SER A 257 28.55 -13.92 5.29
C SER A 257 28.18 -12.86 4.25
N GLU A 258 27.35 -11.90 4.60
CA GLU A 258 26.98 -10.77 3.73
C GLU A 258 28.20 -10.00 3.22
N LEU A 259 29.27 -9.94 4.02
CA LEU A 259 30.55 -9.40 3.61
C LEU A 259 31.18 -10.23 2.49
N THR A 260 31.31 -11.55 2.68
CA THR A 260 31.90 -12.42 1.66
C THR A 260 31.02 -12.52 0.42
N PHE A 261 29.69 -12.42 0.56
CA PHE A 261 28.74 -12.37 -0.55
C PHE A 261 28.92 -11.09 -1.38
N SER A 262 29.18 -9.96 -0.71
CA SER A 262 29.48 -8.67 -1.32
C SER A 262 30.87 -8.58 -1.96
N ARG A 263 31.83 -9.37 -1.46
CA ARG A 263 33.18 -9.53 -2.05
C ARG A 263 33.22 -10.53 -3.19
N GLY A 264 32.31 -11.50 -3.18
CA GLY A 264 32.13 -12.49 -4.24
C GLY A 264 31.45 -11.91 -5.47
N GLY A 265 31.52 -12.66 -6.56
CA GLY A 265 30.89 -12.27 -7.82
C GLY A 265 29.37 -12.13 -7.69
N GLY A 266 28.83 -11.08 -8.31
CA GLY A 266 27.39 -10.86 -8.42
C GLY A 266 27.09 -9.69 -9.34
N GLY A 267 25.88 -9.13 -9.19
CA GLY A 267 25.45 -7.95 -9.93
C GLY A 267 24.08 -7.48 -9.45
N PHE A 268 23.56 -6.49 -10.17
CA PHE A 268 22.22 -5.95 -10.02
C PHE A 268 21.34 -6.35 -11.20
N ILE A 269 20.13 -6.77 -10.88
CA ILE A 269 19.04 -6.97 -11.82
C ILE A 269 18.32 -5.64 -12.05
N ALA A 270 17.99 -4.90 -10.99
CA ALA A 270 17.29 -3.61 -11.10
C ALA A 270 17.60 -2.67 -9.92
N ASN A 271 17.62 -1.36 -10.19
CA ASN A 271 17.68 -0.28 -9.20
C ASN A 271 16.67 0.81 -9.59
N ILE A 272 15.41 0.62 -9.18
CA ILE A 272 14.29 1.46 -9.58
C ILE A 272 13.93 2.40 -8.42
N SER A 273 13.79 3.69 -8.73
CA SER A 273 13.31 4.73 -7.81
C SER A 273 12.02 5.31 -8.37
N GLY A 274 10.89 5.04 -7.70
CA GLY A 274 9.57 5.46 -8.14
C GLY A 274 8.75 6.12 -7.01
N PRO A 275 7.60 6.73 -7.35
CA PRO A 275 6.85 7.56 -6.41
C PRO A 275 6.13 6.76 -5.31
N VAL A 276 5.88 5.47 -5.53
CA VAL A 276 5.19 4.58 -4.57
C VAL A 276 6.20 3.75 -3.80
N ARG A 277 7.17 3.16 -4.52
CA ARG A 277 8.17 2.26 -3.98
C ARG A 277 9.51 2.38 -4.71
N ALA A 278 10.58 2.01 -4.02
CA ALA A 278 11.88 1.77 -4.64
C ALA A 278 12.13 0.26 -4.66
N ILE A 279 12.79 -0.22 -5.70
CA ILE A 279 13.10 -1.64 -5.89
C ILE A 279 14.60 -1.76 -6.11
N ARG A 280 15.24 -2.54 -5.25
CA ARG A 280 16.62 -2.95 -5.40
C ARG A 280 16.63 -4.46 -5.58
N SER A 281 17.05 -4.94 -6.74
CA SER A 281 17.14 -6.37 -7.04
C SER A 281 18.58 -6.74 -7.38
N GLN A 282 19.15 -7.67 -6.62
CA GLN A 282 20.54 -8.09 -6.74
C GLN A 282 20.68 -9.60 -6.81
N ILE A 283 21.78 -10.05 -7.42
CA ILE A 283 22.08 -11.46 -7.65
C ILE A 283 23.52 -11.78 -7.32
N GLY A 284 23.75 -12.99 -6.80
CA GLY A 284 25.04 -13.60 -6.59
C GLY A 284 25.53 -13.54 -5.15
N ALA A 285 26.00 -14.67 -4.66
CA ALA A 285 26.74 -14.85 -3.42
C ALA A 285 27.92 -15.80 -3.71
N ASN A 286 28.82 -16.06 -2.74
CA ASN A 286 30.02 -16.90 -2.99
C ASN A 286 29.69 -18.22 -3.70
N SER A 287 28.95 -19.11 -3.03
CA SER A 287 28.54 -20.42 -3.55
C SER A 287 27.16 -20.38 -4.24
N GLY A 288 26.37 -19.33 -3.97
CA GLY A 288 25.03 -19.14 -4.51
C GLY A 288 25.05 -18.20 -5.71
N THR A 289 25.62 -18.64 -6.83
CA THR A 289 25.87 -17.82 -8.02
C THR A 289 24.64 -17.06 -8.51
N TYR A 290 23.45 -17.65 -8.36
CA TYR A 290 22.17 -17.08 -8.79
C TYR A 290 21.20 -16.81 -7.63
N THR A 291 21.70 -16.82 -6.39
CA THR A 291 20.88 -16.40 -5.26
C THR A 291 20.53 -14.93 -5.47
N GLN A 292 19.23 -14.64 -5.47
CA GLN A 292 18.69 -13.31 -5.71
C GLN A 292 18.12 -12.76 -4.42
N ARG A 293 18.24 -11.46 -4.23
CA ARG A 293 17.51 -10.71 -3.22
C ARG A 293 16.83 -9.51 -3.88
N ASP A 294 15.54 -9.39 -3.63
CA ASP A 294 14.76 -8.19 -3.94
C ASP A 294 14.45 -7.48 -2.63
N ASP A 295 14.85 -6.21 -2.52
CA ASP A 295 14.51 -5.30 -1.45
C ASP A 295 13.55 -4.23 -2.02
N ILE A 296 12.31 -4.24 -1.54
CA ILE A 296 11.25 -3.34 -1.99
C ILE A 296 10.89 -2.40 -0.84
N TYR A 297 11.10 -1.12 -1.05
CA TYR A 297 10.97 -0.08 -0.02
C TYR A 297 9.72 0.76 -0.25
N TYR A 298 8.89 0.84 0.78
CA TYR A 298 7.71 1.71 0.86
C TYR A 298 7.88 2.71 2.00
N GLU A 299 6.98 3.69 2.08
CA GLU A 299 7.02 4.76 3.09
C GLU A 299 7.21 4.26 4.53
N ARG A 300 6.54 3.16 4.90
CA ARG A 300 6.50 2.61 6.26
C ARG A 300 6.69 1.09 6.32
N ARG A 301 7.14 0.49 5.21
CA ARG A 301 7.29 -0.95 5.06
C ARG A 301 8.47 -1.25 4.14
N GLN A 302 9.19 -2.33 4.42
CA GLN A 302 10.17 -2.92 3.51
C GLN A 302 9.82 -4.40 3.36
N ASP A 303 9.76 -4.88 2.12
CA ASP A 303 9.63 -6.30 1.81
C ASP A 303 10.93 -6.80 1.18
N THR A 304 11.56 -7.80 1.81
CA THR A 304 12.76 -8.45 1.29
C THR A 304 12.44 -9.89 0.89
N PHE A 305 12.68 -10.24 -0.37
CA PHE A 305 12.54 -11.59 -0.89
C PHE A 305 13.92 -12.15 -1.23
N THR A 306 14.32 -13.25 -0.60
CA THR A 306 15.57 -13.97 -0.94
C THR A 306 15.21 -15.30 -1.59
N TYR A 307 15.57 -15.44 -2.87
CA TYR A 307 15.43 -16.67 -3.65
C TYR A 307 16.76 -17.42 -3.60
N LEU A 308 16.85 -18.42 -2.72
CA LEU A 308 18.08 -19.17 -2.52
C LEU A 308 18.32 -20.09 -3.72
N ARG A 309 19.45 -19.91 -4.39
CA ARG A 309 19.90 -20.75 -5.51
C ARG A 309 21.36 -21.07 -5.32
N VAL A 310 21.61 -22.22 -4.69
CA VAL A 310 22.93 -22.67 -4.25
C VAL A 310 23.08 -24.18 -4.45
N HIS A 311 24.32 -24.61 -4.69
CA HIS A 311 24.67 -26.03 -4.78
C HIS A 311 24.35 -26.79 -3.48
N ALA A 312 24.29 -28.12 -3.55
CA ALA A 312 24.06 -28.96 -2.39
C ALA A 312 25.18 -28.83 -1.32
N GLY A 313 24.83 -29.05 -0.05
CA GLY A 313 25.73 -28.96 1.11
C GLY A 313 25.49 -27.74 2.02
N ILE A 314 24.58 -26.83 1.64
CA ILE A 314 24.22 -25.65 2.43
C ILE A 314 22.95 -25.93 3.23
N GLY A 315 23.12 -26.41 4.46
CA GLY A 315 22.03 -26.88 5.31
C GLY A 315 21.65 -25.97 6.48
N GLN A 316 22.30 -24.81 6.66
CA GLN A 316 21.97 -23.86 7.72
C GLN A 316 22.19 -22.42 7.21
N VAL A 317 21.12 -21.62 7.20
CA VAL A 317 21.16 -20.24 6.71
C VAL A 317 20.44 -19.33 7.68
N SER A 318 20.95 -18.11 7.78
CA SER A 318 20.60 -17.12 8.77
C SER A 318 20.42 -15.75 8.12
N GLN A 319 19.39 -15.01 8.53
CA GLN A 319 19.26 -13.58 8.24
C GLN A 319 18.87 -12.83 9.52
N PHE A 320 19.74 -11.94 9.97
CA PHE A 320 19.63 -11.25 11.25
C PHE A 320 19.90 -9.75 11.09
N ARG A 321 19.32 -8.91 11.93
CA ARG A 321 19.81 -7.55 12.14
C ARG A 321 20.66 -7.52 13.40
N ASP A 322 21.85 -6.97 13.28
CA ASP A 322 22.62 -6.54 14.43
C ASP A 322 22.40 -5.04 14.65
N PHE A 323 22.00 -4.66 15.85
CA PHE A 323 21.79 -3.26 16.17
C PHE A 323 23.09 -2.61 16.64
N ALA A 324 23.18 -1.30 16.51
CA ALA A 324 24.28 -0.52 17.05
C ALA A 324 24.08 -0.30 18.57
N PRO A 325 25.14 0.07 19.32
CA PRO A 325 25.01 0.49 20.72
C PRO A 325 23.98 1.62 20.95
N ALA A 326 23.67 2.40 19.91
CA ALA A 326 22.65 3.44 19.95
C ALA A 326 21.22 2.89 20.14
N ALA A 327 20.98 1.60 19.89
CA ALA A 327 19.72 0.93 20.20
C ALA A 327 19.59 0.53 21.68
N SER A 328 20.64 0.72 22.50
CA SER A 328 20.58 0.38 23.92
C SER A 328 19.42 1.08 24.64
N GLY A 329 18.68 0.31 25.43
CA GLY A 329 17.45 0.73 26.10
C GLY A 329 16.16 0.48 25.31
N MET A 330 16.24 0.12 24.02
CA MET A 330 15.10 -0.44 23.29
C MET A 330 14.78 -1.85 23.82
N THR A 331 13.55 -2.30 23.59
CA THR A 331 13.12 -3.66 23.94
C THR A 331 13.06 -4.53 22.70
N TYR A 332 13.78 -5.65 22.71
CA TYR A 332 13.55 -6.76 21.78
C TYR A 332 12.50 -7.72 22.34
N ARG A 333 11.64 -8.26 21.47
CA ARG A 333 10.71 -9.36 21.78
C ARG A 333 10.31 -10.11 20.53
N SER A 334 9.77 -11.31 20.70
CA SER A 334 9.25 -12.14 19.60
C SER A 334 8.03 -12.95 20.02
N SER A 335 7.37 -13.64 19.10
CA SER A 335 6.24 -14.53 19.44
C SER A 335 6.65 -15.67 20.38
N ALA A 336 7.90 -16.12 20.33
CA ALA A 336 8.47 -17.11 21.25
C ALA A 336 8.80 -16.53 22.64
N TYR A 337 9.11 -15.22 22.71
CA TYR A 337 9.52 -14.52 23.94
C TYR A 337 8.79 -13.17 24.07
N PRO A 338 7.45 -13.16 24.28
CA PRO A 338 6.64 -11.95 24.14
C PRO A 338 6.79 -10.94 25.29
N THR A 339 7.37 -11.35 26.42
CA THR A 339 7.70 -10.41 27.53
C THR A 339 8.80 -9.44 27.11
N GLY A 340 9.70 -9.88 26.25
CA GLY A 340 10.85 -9.11 25.78
C GLY A 340 11.96 -8.94 26.80
N VAL A 341 13.04 -8.38 26.30
CA VAL A 341 14.30 -8.11 27.00
C VAL A 341 14.86 -6.76 26.54
N THR A 342 15.66 -6.13 27.37
CA THR A 342 16.25 -4.83 27.03
C THR A 342 17.51 -5.08 26.21
N ILE A 343 17.68 -4.36 25.11
CA ILE A 343 18.95 -4.34 24.38
C ILE A 343 19.91 -3.49 25.21
N ASP A 344 20.98 -4.09 25.72
CA ASP A 344 22.03 -3.41 26.50
C ASP A 344 23.44 -4.00 26.30
N GLY A 345 23.58 -4.97 25.40
CA GLY A 345 24.82 -5.65 25.10
C GLY A 345 25.20 -6.71 26.14
N MET A 346 24.27 -7.10 27.02
CA MET A 346 24.49 -8.14 28.04
C MET A 346 23.58 -9.35 27.81
N PRO A 347 24.10 -10.59 27.99
CA PRO A 347 23.30 -11.79 27.76
C PRO A 347 22.00 -11.84 28.58
N ASP A 348 20.89 -12.05 27.89
CA ASP A 348 19.57 -12.04 28.51
C ASP A 348 19.13 -13.40 29.06
N ALA A 349 18.96 -13.50 30.39
CA ALA A 349 18.45 -14.71 31.03
C ALA A 349 17.02 -15.10 30.60
N GLY A 350 16.25 -14.15 30.05
CA GLY A 350 14.87 -14.37 29.56
C GLY A 350 14.79 -15.10 28.22
N ILE A 351 15.90 -15.16 27.47
CA ILE A 351 15.96 -15.78 26.14
C ILE A 351 17.10 -16.80 26.14
N PRO A 352 16.80 -18.09 26.37
CA PRO A 352 17.83 -19.12 26.44
C PRO A 352 18.64 -19.23 25.14
N VAL A 353 19.96 -19.28 25.28
CA VAL A 353 20.89 -19.59 24.21
C VAL A 353 21.06 -21.12 24.13
N PRO A 354 20.65 -21.78 23.02
CA PRO A 354 20.82 -23.21 22.88
C PRO A 354 22.30 -23.61 22.86
N ALA A 355 22.60 -24.78 23.43
CA ALA A 355 23.95 -25.35 23.35
C ALA A 355 24.22 -25.93 21.95
N GLY A 356 25.40 -25.66 21.42
CA GLY A 356 25.84 -26.13 20.10
C GLY A 356 25.46 -25.18 18.95
N SER A 357 26.34 -25.08 17.96
CA SER A 357 26.22 -24.13 16.85
C SER A 357 25.10 -24.44 15.84
N SER A 358 24.59 -25.67 15.83
CA SER A 358 23.53 -26.14 14.93
C SER A 358 22.14 -26.20 15.58
N THR A 359 22.01 -25.81 16.85
CA THR A 359 20.73 -25.83 17.56
C THR A 359 20.04 -24.47 17.41
N LEU A 360 18.85 -24.47 16.81
CA LEU A 360 18.04 -23.28 16.59
C LEU A 360 17.31 -22.86 17.87
N GLN A 361 17.06 -21.55 18.04
CA GLN A 361 16.03 -21.11 18.98
C GLN A 361 14.64 -21.40 18.40
N PRO A 362 13.59 -21.49 19.24
CA PRO A 362 12.23 -21.70 18.74
C PRO A 362 11.87 -20.69 17.64
N GLN A 363 11.12 -21.14 16.64
CA GLN A 363 10.64 -20.26 15.58
C GLN A 363 9.88 -19.07 16.18
N ALA A 364 10.12 -17.89 15.61
CA ALA A 364 9.35 -16.69 15.87
C ALA A 364 8.49 -16.36 14.63
N ASP A 365 7.19 -16.18 14.84
CA ASP A 365 6.26 -15.76 13.78
C ASP A 365 6.41 -14.26 13.49
N TRP A 366 6.78 -13.50 14.52
CA TRP A 366 7.12 -12.08 14.47
C TRP A 366 8.21 -11.76 15.49
N GLU A 367 8.97 -10.71 15.18
CA GLU A 367 9.97 -10.08 16.02
C GLU A 367 9.70 -8.57 16.10
N GLN A 368 10.06 -7.95 17.21
CA GLN A 368 9.87 -6.53 17.42
C GLN A 368 11.03 -5.92 18.19
N VAL A 369 11.54 -4.80 17.69
CA VAL A 369 12.45 -3.90 18.42
C VAL A 369 11.77 -2.56 18.57
N THR A 370 11.58 -2.08 19.80
CA THR A 370 10.78 -0.89 20.07
C THR A 370 11.40 0.03 21.11
N GLY A 371 11.17 1.34 20.95
CA GLY A 371 11.48 2.36 21.94
C GLY A 371 11.00 3.73 21.48
N GLN A 372 11.51 4.79 22.12
CA GLN A 372 11.09 6.17 21.87
C GLN A 372 11.35 6.66 20.43
N ALA A 373 12.35 6.08 19.76
CA ALA A 373 12.71 6.38 18.38
C ALA A 373 11.69 5.86 17.36
N GLY A 374 10.95 4.81 17.70
CA GLY A 374 10.07 4.09 16.80
C GLY A 374 10.02 2.60 17.11
N THR A 375 9.25 1.87 16.31
CA THR A 375 9.14 0.42 16.39
C THR A 375 9.45 -0.22 15.04
N LEU A 376 10.26 -1.28 15.07
CA LEU A 376 10.43 -2.22 13.97
C LEU A 376 9.63 -3.48 14.28
N ASN A 377 8.66 -3.83 13.44
CA ASN A 377 7.99 -5.13 13.48
C ASN A 377 8.45 -5.95 12.27
N THR A 378 9.04 -7.12 12.48
CA THR A 378 9.54 -7.97 11.42
C THR A 378 8.81 -9.31 11.42
N VAL A 379 8.37 -9.73 10.25
CA VAL A 379 7.67 -10.99 10.00
C VAL A 379 8.45 -11.73 8.92
N THR A 380 8.81 -12.99 9.17
CA THR A 380 9.50 -13.84 8.19
C THR A 380 8.64 -15.04 7.84
N ARG A 381 8.52 -15.34 6.54
CA ARG A 381 7.87 -16.53 5.99
C ARG A 381 8.82 -17.20 5.01
N VAL A 382 8.87 -18.52 5.03
CA VAL A 382 9.69 -19.30 4.10
C VAL A 382 8.80 -20.29 3.36
N GLU A 383 8.81 -20.22 2.04
CA GLU A 383 8.19 -21.19 1.16
C GLU A 383 9.29 -22.08 0.57
N THR A 384 9.17 -23.39 0.75
CA THR A 384 10.20 -24.33 0.29
C THR A 384 9.67 -25.75 0.19
N ASP A 385 10.24 -26.50 -0.76
CA ASP A 385 10.10 -27.96 -0.86
C ASP A 385 11.41 -28.70 -0.51
N VAL A 386 12.41 -28.00 0.04
CA VAL A 386 13.69 -28.60 0.48
C VAL A 386 13.44 -29.60 1.61
N PRO A 387 13.86 -30.87 1.48
CA PRO A 387 13.64 -31.87 2.51
C PRO A 387 14.33 -31.50 3.83
N GLY A 388 13.68 -31.85 4.95
CA GLY A 388 14.25 -31.65 6.29
C GLY A 388 14.29 -30.20 6.76
N PHE A 389 13.59 -29.28 6.07
CA PHE A 389 13.49 -27.89 6.50
C PHE A 389 12.90 -27.76 7.91
N THR A 390 13.62 -27.08 8.79
CA THR A 390 13.21 -26.75 10.15
C THR A 390 13.48 -25.27 10.39
N PRO A 391 12.44 -24.44 10.57
CA PRO A 391 12.60 -23.03 10.88
C PRO A 391 12.96 -22.81 12.35
N GLY A 392 13.57 -21.67 12.64
CA GLY A 392 13.94 -21.21 13.97
C GLY A 392 14.19 -19.71 13.99
N SER A 393 14.63 -19.22 15.14
CA SER A 393 15.04 -17.83 15.31
C SER A 393 16.46 -17.74 15.86
N PHE A 394 16.96 -16.51 15.95
CA PHE A 394 18.22 -16.16 16.57
C PHE A 394 18.07 -14.87 17.37
N TYR A 395 18.69 -14.82 18.55
CA TYR A 395 18.82 -13.62 19.35
C TYR A 395 20.12 -13.63 20.17
N ARG A 396 20.93 -12.57 20.12
CA ARG A 396 22.11 -12.35 20.96
C ARG A 396 22.22 -10.89 21.38
N ASP A 397 22.65 -10.66 22.61
CA ASP A 397 22.95 -9.32 23.12
C ASP A 397 24.25 -9.39 23.91
N GLU A 398 25.37 -9.34 23.20
CA GLU A 398 26.70 -9.73 23.70
C GLU A 398 27.77 -8.71 23.26
N GLY A 399 27.60 -7.44 23.63
CA GLY A 399 28.38 -6.32 23.11
C GLY A 399 29.89 -6.41 23.31
N GLY A 400 30.36 -7.01 24.42
CA GLY A 400 31.79 -7.05 24.73
C GLY A 400 32.54 -8.30 24.23
N SER A 401 31.83 -9.40 23.94
CA SER A 401 32.43 -10.70 23.60
C SER A 401 31.35 -11.63 23.01
N PRO A 402 30.95 -11.46 21.74
CA PRO A 402 29.96 -12.33 21.14
C PRO A 402 30.42 -13.79 21.09
N SER A 403 29.46 -14.69 21.25
CA SER A 403 29.63 -16.15 21.17
C SER A 403 29.61 -16.71 19.74
N PHE A 404 29.46 -15.84 18.74
CA PHE A 404 29.39 -16.17 17.33
C PHE A 404 30.12 -15.14 16.47
N GLY A 405 30.34 -15.45 15.19
CA GLY A 405 31.03 -14.55 14.27
C GLY A 405 30.13 -13.43 13.76
N GLN A 406 30.47 -12.18 14.08
CA GLN A 406 29.74 -10.98 13.61
C GLN A 406 30.17 -10.44 12.25
N CYS A 407 31.36 -10.86 11.79
CA CYS A 407 31.86 -10.59 10.45
C CYS A 407 31.93 -9.07 10.14
N GLY A 408 32.46 -8.31 11.11
CA GLY A 408 32.49 -6.84 11.15
C GLY A 408 33.53 -6.17 10.25
N GLY A 409 33.73 -6.60 9.01
CA GLY A 409 34.66 -5.89 8.11
C GLY A 409 34.25 -4.44 7.78
N TYR A 410 32.97 -4.14 7.98
CA TYR A 410 32.36 -2.80 7.83
C TYR A 410 31.64 -2.32 9.09
N ALA A 411 31.54 -3.19 10.10
CA ALA A 411 30.72 -3.04 11.31
C ALA A 411 31.60 -3.33 12.52
N ASP A 412 31.12 -3.12 13.74
CA ASP A 412 31.91 -3.59 14.88
C ASP A 412 31.79 -5.13 15.07
N TYR A 413 32.53 -5.67 16.02
CA TYR A 413 32.46 -7.08 16.41
C TYR A 413 31.61 -7.26 17.67
N SER A 414 30.75 -6.29 18.00
CA SER A 414 29.81 -6.37 19.11
C SER A 414 28.51 -7.03 18.65
N SER A 415 27.64 -7.36 19.59
CA SER A 415 26.31 -7.91 19.32
C SER A 415 25.34 -7.13 20.18
N PHE A 416 24.48 -6.31 19.58
CA PHE A 416 23.41 -5.64 20.33
C PHE A 416 22.07 -6.07 19.77
N GLY A 417 21.30 -6.77 20.59
CA GLY A 417 19.99 -7.30 20.23
C GLY A 417 19.96 -8.01 18.86
N THR A 418 21.07 -8.64 18.44
CA THR A 418 21.21 -9.26 17.13
C THR A 418 20.14 -10.32 16.96
N SER A 419 19.15 -10.07 16.10
CA SER A 419 17.96 -10.91 16.02
C SER A 419 17.50 -11.17 14.60
N GLY A 420 16.89 -12.34 14.38
CA GLY A 420 16.25 -12.63 13.12
C GLY A 420 15.85 -14.10 12.97
N SER A 421 15.76 -14.51 11.70
CA SER A 421 15.33 -15.86 11.32
C SER A 421 16.51 -16.74 10.96
N GLU A 422 16.36 -18.03 11.27
CA GLU A 422 17.32 -19.05 10.88
C GLU A 422 16.58 -20.33 10.50
N PHE A 423 17.18 -21.14 9.65
CA PHE A 423 16.67 -22.48 9.40
C PHE A 423 17.80 -23.50 9.25
N VAL A 424 17.45 -24.77 9.46
CA VAL A 424 18.24 -25.92 9.01
C VAL A 424 17.49 -26.73 7.97
N SER A 425 18.19 -27.44 7.09
CA SER A 425 17.62 -28.31 6.08
C SER A 425 18.56 -29.48 5.72
N SER A 426 18.14 -30.35 4.79
CA SER A 426 19.01 -31.37 4.20
C SER A 426 20.20 -30.81 3.42
N GLY A 427 20.19 -29.50 3.09
CA GLY A 427 21.17 -28.89 2.20
C GLY A 427 21.09 -29.40 0.77
N ALA A 428 19.90 -29.79 0.30
CA ALA A 428 19.69 -30.19 -1.07
C ALA A 428 19.96 -29.03 -2.06
N ASN A 429 20.24 -29.37 -3.32
CA ASN A 429 20.51 -28.39 -4.37
C ASN A 429 19.29 -27.49 -4.62
N THR A 430 19.51 -26.17 -4.68
CA THR A 430 18.51 -25.16 -5.08
C THR A 430 18.94 -24.37 -6.32
N ASP A 431 20.13 -24.65 -6.87
CA ASP A 431 20.60 -24.03 -8.11
C ASP A 431 20.10 -24.82 -9.33
N PRO A 432 19.20 -24.23 -10.15
CA PRO A 432 18.64 -24.91 -11.33
C PRO A 432 19.68 -25.18 -12.43
N THR A 433 20.82 -24.49 -12.41
CA THR A 433 21.89 -24.70 -13.40
C THR A 433 22.73 -25.94 -13.13
N LEU A 434 22.57 -26.58 -11.96
CA LEU A 434 23.33 -27.74 -11.52
C LEU A 434 22.53 -29.06 -11.57
N GLY A 435 21.34 -29.05 -12.19
CA GLY A 435 20.46 -30.20 -12.32
C GLY A 435 19.13 -30.01 -11.59
N PRO A 436 18.42 -31.09 -11.21
CA PRO A 436 17.20 -30.99 -10.41
C PRO A 436 17.44 -30.15 -9.15
N ALA A 437 16.58 -29.16 -8.95
CA ALA A 437 16.68 -28.19 -7.86
C ALA A 437 15.37 -28.12 -7.10
N TYR A 438 15.49 -27.93 -5.80
CA TYR A 438 14.42 -27.55 -4.91
C TYR A 438 14.27 -26.02 -4.91
N SER A 439 13.12 -25.54 -4.44
CA SER A 439 12.79 -24.14 -4.24
C SER A 439 12.96 -23.75 -2.77
N LEU A 440 13.52 -22.57 -2.52
CA LEU A 440 13.50 -21.93 -1.21
C LEU A 440 13.45 -20.42 -1.40
N THR A 441 12.33 -19.83 -0.98
CA THR A 441 12.10 -18.39 -0.98
C THR A 441 11.82 -17.95 0.45
N ALA A 442 12.63 -17.03 0.96
CA ALA A 442 12.39 -16.37 2.24
C ALA A 442 11.85 -14.96 1.99
N ALA A 443 10.68 -14.65 2.54
CA ALA A 443 10.07 -13.33 2.54
C ALA A 443 10.16 -12.73 3.95
N ARG A 444 10.74 -11.54 4.06
CA ARG A 444 10.86 -10.77 5.30
C ARG A 444 10.18 -9.42 5.12
N THR A 445 9.07 -9.20 5.81
CA THR A 445 8.38 -7.91 5.85
C THR A 445 8.74 -7.17 7.13
N THR A 446 9.24 -5.94 7.00
CA THR A 446 9.53 -5.04 8.12
C THR A 446 8.61 -3.82 8.07
N PHE A 447 7.89 -3.56 9.16
CA PHE A 447 7.10 -2.34 9.34
C PHE A 447 7.84 -1.35 10.24
N PHE A 448 7.78 -0.07 9.86
CA PHE A 448 8.32 1.07 10.58
C PHE A 448 7.15 1.81 11.23
N ASP A 449 6.91 1.48 12.50
CA ASP A 449 5.75 1.92 13.27
C ASP A 449 6.09 3.00 14.29
N ALA A 450 5.03 3.60 14.84
CA ALA A 450 5.12 4.61 15.89
C ALA A 450 5.89 4.05 17.11
N PRO A 451 6.44 4.91 17.98
CA PRO A 451 7.17 4.50 19.18
C PRO A 451 6.37 3.60 20.13
N ASP A 452 7.13 2.88 20.96
CA ASP A 452 6.66 2.20 22.17
C ASP A 452 5.47 1.24 21.96
N GLN A 453 5.35 0.66 20.76
CA GLN A 453 4.34 -0.37 20.48
C GLN A 453 4.61 -1.66 21.28
N GLY A 454 3.54 -2.41 21.53
CA GLY A 454 3.58 -3.64 22.30
C GLY A 454 3.60 -4.90 21.43
N ALA A 455 3.71 -6.06 22.09
CA ALA A 455 3.64 -7.37 21.44
C ALA A 455 2.34 -7.61 20.65
N ALA A 456 1.21 -7.01 21.08
CA ALA A 456 -0.06 -7.10 20.36
C ALA A 456 -0.01 -6.43 19.00
N ASP A 457 0.76 -5.34 18.86
CA ASP A 457 0.93 -4.66 17.58
C ASP A 457 1.78 -5.48 16.62
N ALA A 458 2.83 -6.13 17.12
CA ALA A 458 3.66 -7.06 16.34
C ALA A 458 2.85 -8.30 15.89
N ALA A 459 2.04 -8.87 16.78
CA ALA A 459 1.13 -9.96 16.44
C ALA A 459 0.13 -9.56 15.36
N ARG A 460 -0.44 -8.34 15.45
CA ARG A 460 -1.32 -7.79 14.42
C ARG A 460 -0.59 -7.62 13.08
N ARG A 461 0.65 -7.13 13.06
CA ARG A 461 1.45 -7.06 11.82
C ARG A 461 1.70 -8.44 11.21
N SER A 462 1.92 -9.47 12.04
CA SER A 462 2.00 -10.86 11.58
C SER A 462 0.69 -11.30 10.92
N GLU A 463 -0.45 -11.06 11.56
CA GLU A 463 -1.76 -11.37 10.98
C GLU A 463 -1.99 -10.62 9.66
N GLU A 464 -1.61 -9.34 9.57
CA GLU A 464 -1.76 -8.53 8.34
C GLU A 464 -0.90 -9.04 7.17
N VAL A 465 0.25 -9.67 7.46
CA VAL A 465 1.09 -10.35 6.46
C VAL A 465 0.47 -11.68 6.02
N ASP A 466 -0.09 -12.45 6.96
CA ASP A 466 -0.73 -13.74 6.66
C ASP A 466 -2.09 -13.55 5.96
N GLU A 467 -2.75 -12.42 6.20
CA GLU A 467 -4.05 -12.02 5.62
C GLU A 467 -3.91 -10.65 4.91
N PRO A 468 -3.21 -10.62 3.75
CA PRO A 468 -2.96 -9.40 3.00
C PRO A 468 -4.28 -8.76 2.51
N LEU A 469 -4.23 -7.48 2.13
CA LEU A 469 -5.37 -6.84 1.50
C LEU A 469 -5.72 -7.56 0.19
N GLU A 470 -7.00 -7.80 -0.01
CA GLU A 470 -7.50 -8.33 -1.28
C GLU A 470 -7.84 -7.17 -2.20
N ALA A 471 -7.37 -7.24 -3.45
CA ALA A 471 -7.68 -6.25 -4.47
C ALA A 471 -8.29 -6.95 -5.70
N VAL A 472 -9.44 -6.48 -6.14
CA VAL A 472 -10.13 -7.00 -7.32
C VAL A 472 -10.29 -5.88 -8.33
N ALA A 473 -9.54 -5.99 -9.43
CA ALA A 473 -9.67 -5.09 -10.55
C ALA A 473 -10.81 -5.52 -11.48
N ALA A 474 -11.65 -4.56 -11.85
CA ALA A 474 -12.74 -4.77 -12.78
C ALA A 474 -12.83 -3.62 -13.78
N GLY A 475 -12.88 -3.96 -15.07
CA GLY A 475 -13.08 -2.97 -16.11
C GLY A 475 -14.48 -2.36 -16.01
N ALA A 476 -14.57 -1.07 -15.66
CA ALA A 476 -15.84 -0.37 -15.48
C ALA A 476 -16.20 0.45 -16.71
N ALA A 477 -17.46 0.39 -17.16
CA ALA A 477 -17.92 1.28 -18.22
C ALA A 477 -18.07 2.71 -17.68
N GLU A 478 -17.75 3.71 -18.50
CA GLU A 478 -18.01 5.10 -18.14
C GLU A 478 -19.52 5.30 -17.90
N PRO A 479 -19.94 5.78 -16.71
CA PRO A 479 -21.36 5.96 -16.44
C PRO A 479 -21.95 7.04 -17.34
N GLY A 480 -23.10 6.74 -17.95
CA GLY A 480 -23.84 7.73 -18.74
C GLY A 480 -24.17 8.97 -17.91
N GLY A 481 -24.28 10.15 -18.56
CA GLY A 481 -24.63 11.40 -17.88
C GLY A 481 -25.97 11.33 -17.11
N PRO A 482 -26.20 12.22 -16.13
CA PRO A 482 -27.47 12.26 -15.42
C PRO A 482 -28.60 12.68 -16.35
N VAL A 483 -29.76 12.03 -16.22
CA VAL A 483 -30.97 12.34 -16.98
C VAL A 483 -32.09 12.61 -16.00
N LEU A 484 -32.57 13.85 -15.97
CA LEU A 484 -33.58 14.29 -15.02
C LEU A 484 -34.98 14.18 -15.62
N GLU A 485 -35.86 13.43 -14.95
CA GLU A 485 -37.27 13.32 -15.33
C GLU A 485 -38.18 13.89 -14.22
N LEU A 486 -38.82 15.01 -14.51
CA LEU A 486 -39.69 15.72 -13.61
C LEU A 486 -41.16 15.31 -13.82
N ALA A 487 -41.79 14.82 -12.76
CA ALA A 487 -43.22 14.54 -12.71
C ALA A 487 -43.93 15.46 -11.72
N VAL A 488 -44.99 16.15 -12.17
CA VAL A 488 -45.78 17.05 -11.32
C VAL A 488 -47.22 16.57 -11.20
N ARG A 489 -47.66 16.31 -9.97
CA ARG A 489 -49.02 15.83 -9.67
C ARG A 489 -49.87 16.99 -9.14
N GLY A 490 -50.91 17.40 -9.85
CA GLY A 490 -51.78 18.49 -9.36
C GLY A 490 -52.66 19.23 -10.35
N GLY A 491 -52.69 18.87 -11.64
CA GLY A 491 -53.48 19.58 -12.66
C GLY A 491 -55.01 19.65 -12.40
N LYS A 492 -55.54 18.83 -11.48
CA LYS A 492 -56.94 18.85 -11.05
C LYS A 492 -57.20 19.67 -9.77
N ARG A 493 -56.14 20.11 -9.08
CA ARG A 493 -56.28 20.84 -7.81
C ARG A 493 -56.74 22.28 -8.05
N ARG A 494 -57.50 22.82 -7.08
CA ARG A 494 -58.08 24.17 -7.11
C ARG A 494 -57.44 25.04 -6.04
N VAL A 495 -57.19 26.30 -6.37
CA VAL A 495 -56.75 27.33 -5.42
C VAL A 495 -57.76 28.47 -5.41
N ARG A 496 -58.04 29.07 -4.25
CA ARG A 496 -58.90 30.25 -4.18
C ARG A 496 -58.16 31.48 -4.72
N ALA A 497 -58.86 32.42 -5.33
CA ALA A 497 -58.28 33.72 -5.66
C ALA A 497 -57.70 34.39 -4.39
N GLY A 498 -56.42 34.81 -4.43
CA GLY A 498 -55.70 35.31 -3.25
C GLY A 498 -55.13 34.24 -2.31
N GLY A 499 -55.37 32.95 -2.57
CA GLY A 499 -54.91 31.83 -1.75
C GLY A 499 -53.60 31.18 -2.23
N SER A 500 -53.13 30.22 -1.44
CA SER A 500 -51.92 29.44 -1.70
C SER A 500 -52.23 27.95 -1.86
N ILE A 501 -51.51 27.26 -2.74
CA ILE A 501 -51.57 25.81 -2.89
C ILE A 501 -50.16 25.20 -2.94
N ARG A 502 -49.99 24.00 -2.38
CA ARG A 502 -48.77 23.21 -2.52
C ARG A 502 -48.96 22.10 -3.55
N ILE A 503 -48.16 22.12 -4.61
CA ILE A 503 -48.19 21.15 -5.70
C ILE A 503 -47.05 20.15 -5.51
N PRO A 504 -47.33 18.85 -5.32
CA PRO A 504 -46.30 17.83 -5.21
C PRO A 504 -45.60 17.57 -6.55
N PHE A 505 -44.29 17.33 -6.48
CA PHE A 505 -43.46 16.87 -7.58
C PHE A 505 -42.66 15.64 -7.16
N SER A 506 -42.19 14.88 -8.16
CA SER A 506 -41.17 13.84 -8.06
C SER A 506 -40.20 14.08 -9.19
N LEU A 507 -38.92 14.24 -8.88
CA LEU A 507 -37.83 14.25 -9.85
C LEU A 507 -37.12 12.89 -9.75
N HIS A 508 -36.81 12.27 -10.88
CA HIS A 508 -36.10 11.00 -10.97
C HIS A 508 -34.82 11.21 -11.77
N ASN A 509 -33.69 10.69 -11.31
CA ASN A 509 -32.50 10.58 -12.15
C ASN A 509 -32.54 9.21 -12.84
N THR A 510 -32.82 9.18 -14.14
CA THR A 510 -32.80 7.97 -14.98
C THR A 510 -31.47 7.76 -15.71
N GLY A 511 -30.52 8.68 -15.53
CA GLY A 511 -29.18 8.57 -16.10
C GLY A 511 -28.26 7.62 -15.32
N GLY A 512 -27.05 7.44 -15.84
CA GLY A 512 -26.06 6.53 -15.28
C GLY A 512 -25.17 7.11 -14.17
N SER A 513 -25.18 8.44 -13.98
CA SER A 513 -24.34 9.13 -13.01
C SER A 513 -25.12 10.08 -12.11
N THR A 514 -24.53 10.45 -10.96
CA THR A 514 -25.13 11.36 -9.99
C THR A 514 -25.33 12.76 -10.57
N ALA A 515 -26.54 13.32 -10.41
CA ALA A 515 -26.82 14.71 -10.73
C ALA A 515 -26.42 15.62 -9.54
N THR A 516 -25.65 16.68 -9.80
CA THR A 516 -25.19 17.65 -8.78
C THR A 516 -25.96 18.98 -8.87
N GLY A 517 -26.01 19.73 -7.77
CA GLY A 517 -26.73 21.03 -7.74
C GLY A 517 -28.21 20.91 -8.09
N VAL A 518 -28.85 19.78 -7.75
CA VAL A 518 -30.20 19.46 -8.23
C VAL A 518 -31.23 20.41 -7.65
N GLU A 519 -31.98 21.11 -8.50
CA GLU A 519 -32.98 22.09 -8.09
C GLU A 519 -34.27 21.97 -8.92
N VAL A 520 -35.42 22.00 -8.23
CA VAL A 520 -36.76 22.04 -8.84
C VAL A 520 -37.46 23.36 -8.51
N CYS A 521 -37.75 24.13 -9.55
CA CYS A 521 -38.38 25.45 -9.45
C CYS A 521 -39.75 25.47 -10.12
N ALA A 522 -40.64 26.35 -9.65
CA ALA A 522 -41.86 26.71 -10.36
C ALA A 522 -41.81 28.18 -10.81
N ARG A 523 -42.34 28.45 -12.01
CA ARG A 523 -42.50 29.80 -12.54
C ARG A 523 -43.97 30.05 -12.83
N VAL A 524 -44.47 31.18 -12.33
CA VAL A 524 -45.83 31.66 -12.51
C VAL A 524 -45.77 33.06 -13.12
N PRO A 525 -46.61 33.40 -14.12
CA PRO A 525 -46.63 34.77 -14.65
C PRO A 525 -47.02 35.77 -13.55
N LYS A 526 -46.21 36.83 -13.38
CA LYS A 526 -46.34 37.82 -12.29
C LYS A 526 -47.72 38.47 -12.21
N ARG A 527 -48.46 38.54 -13.32
CA ARG A 527 -49.82 39.13 -13.39
C ARG A 527 -50.87 38.27 -12.66
N VAL A 528 -50.69 36.95 -12.59
CA VAL A 528 -51.69 36.00 -12.07
C VAL A 528 -51.27 35.30 -10.76
N GLY A 529 -49.99 35.33 -10.40
CA GLY A 529 -49.52 34.68 -9.18
C GLY A 529 -48.02 34.82 -8.94
N ARG A 530 -47.52 34.07 -7.96
CA ARG A 530 -46.09 33.88 -7.68
C ARG A 530 -45.82 32.44 -7.24
N ALA A 531 -44.62 31.95 -7.49
CA ALA A 531 -44.14 30.69 -6.94
C ALA A 531 -43.31 30.95 -5.67
N GLY A 532 -43.27 29.98 -4.76
CA GLY A 532 -42.36 29.98 -3.62
C GLY A 532 -40.93 29.59 -4.00
N ARG A 533 -40.09 29.43 -2.98
CA ARG A 533 -38.70 28.97 -3.15
C ARG A 533 -38.64 27.63 -3.89
N CYS A 534 -37.61 27.48 -4.72
CA CYS A 534 -37.25 26.21 -5.31
C CYS A 534 -36.92 25.17 -4.24
N LYS A 535 -36.91 23.91 -4.64
CA LYS A 535 -36.63 22.77 -3.76
C LYS A 535 -35.48 21.96 -4.34
N GLY A 536 -34.46 21.74 -3.54
CA GLY A 536 -33.22 21.09 -3.98
C GLY A 536 -32.01 21.70 -3.30
N GLY A 537 -30.85 21.59 -3.94
CA GLY A 537 -29.54 22.08 -3.48
C GLY A 537 -28.56 20.97 -3.09
N GLY A 538 -28.75 19.74 -3.58
CA GLY A 538 -27.88 18.60 -3.27
C GLY A 538 -27.82 17.62 -4.44
N GLU A 539 -27.29 16.43 -4.16
CA GLU A 539 -27.10 15.40 -5.17
C GLU A 539 -28.34 14.50 -5.36
N LEU A 540 -28.48 13.93 -6.56
CA LEU A 540 -29.47 12.89 -6.85
C LEU A 540 -28.81 11.73 -7.60
N ALA A 541 -28.48 10.67 -6.87
CA ALA A 541 -27.85 9.48 -7.44
C ALA A 541 -28.73 8.74 -8.48
N PRO A 542 -28.13 7.93 -9.37
CA PRO A 542 -28.85 7.13 -10.36
C PRO A 542 -30.00 6.32 -9.75
N GLY A 543 -31.14 6.31 -10.44
CA GLY A 543 -32.36 5.62 -9.99
C GLY A 543 -33.05 6.25 -8.77
N ARG A 544 -32.45 7.28 -8.14
CA ARG A 544 -33.02 7.93 -6.95
C ARG A 544 -34.03 9.00 -7.33
N ARG A 545 -34.96 9.25 -6.40
CA ARG A 545 -36.02 10.23 -6.56
C ARG A 545 -36.00 11.30 -5.49
N LEU A 546 -36.03 12.57 -5.91
CA LEU A 546 -36.32 13.70 -5.05
C LEU A 546 -37.83 13.98 -5.08
N LYS A 547 -38.50 13.87 -3.94
CA LYS A 547 -39.92 14.21 -3.80
C LYS A 547 -40.08 15.48 -2.99
N GLY A 548 -40.97 16.36 -3.41
CA GLY A 548 -41.20 17.61 -2.71
C GLY A 548 -42.53 18.26 -3.05
N ARG A 549 -42.74 19.46 -2.51
CA ARG A 549 -43.92 20.28 -2.78
C ARG A 549 -43.51 21.72 -3.03
N LEU A 550 -43.98 22.31 -4.12
CA LEU A 550 -43.78 23.71 -4.47
C LEU A 550 -45.03 24.53 -4.15
N ARG A 551 -44.84 25.69 -3.51
CA ARG A 551 -45.92 26.62 -3.17
C ARG A 551 -46.23 27.50 -4.37
N ILE A 552 -47.51 27.61 -4.72
CA ILE A 552 -48.04 28.51 -5.75
C ILE A 552 -49.09 29.41 -5.09
N ASP A 553 -48.90 30.72 -5.22
CA ASP A 553 -49.83 31.72 -4.70
C ASP A 553 -50.60 32.35 -5.88
N ALA A 554 -51.93 32.31 -5.83
CA ALA A 554 -52.81 32.95 -6.80
C ALA A 554 -53.08 34.41 -6.37
N LYS A 555 -52.97 35.36 -7.29
CA LYS A 555 -53.42 36.75 -7.02
C LYS A 555 -54.95 36.82 -7.04
N ARG A 556 -55.54 37.82 -6.35
CA ARG A 556 -56.99 38.05 -6.38
C ARG A 556 -57.54 38.27 -7.80
N LYS A 557 -56.74 38.87 -8.69
CA LYS A 557 -57.08 39.12 -10.10
C LYS A 557 -56.73 37.95 -11.04
N ALA A 558 -56.37 36.78 -10.51
CA ALA A 558 -56.06 35.63 -11.34
C ALA A 558 -57.33 35.15 -12.07
N GLY A 559 -57.23 34.90 -13.38
CA GLY A 559 -58.33 34.31 -14.15
C GLY A 559 -58.62 32.86 -13.72
N ARG A 560 -59.59 32.20 -14.38
CA ARG A 560 -60.05 30.83 -14.04
C ARG A 560 -58.94 29.76 -14.01
N ARG A 561 -57.78 30.00 -14.64
CA ARG A 561 -56.63 29.09 -14.65
C ARG A 561 -55.30 29.85 -14.57
N ILE A 562 -54.35 29.28 -13.85
CA ILE A 562 -52.95 29.74 -13.79
C ILE A 562 -52.08 28.69 -14.46
N ARG A 563 -51.38 29.06 -15.54
CA ARG A 563 -50.32 28.22 -16.13
C ARG A 563 -49.07 28.33 -15.26
N VAL A 564 -48.56 27.18 -14.81
CA VAL A 564 -47.32 27.07 -14.04
C VAL A 564 -46.36 26.20 -14.82
N THR A 565 -45.15 26.71 -15.03
CA THR A 565 -44.03 25.96 -15.62
C THR A 565 -43.15 25.48 -14.48
N TYR A 566 -42.95 24.17 -14.37
CA TYR A 566 -42.01 23.56 -13.44
C TYR A 566 -40.75 23.19 -14.21
N ARG A 567 -39.59 23.39 -13.59
CA ARG A 567 -38.29 23.09 -14.18
C ARG A 567 -37.46 22.33 -13.18
N ALA A 568 -36.76 21.30 -13.65
CA ALA A 568 -35.68 20.66 -12.94
C ALA A 568 -34.36 21.05 -13.61
N ASN A 569 -33.38 21.44 -12.81
CA ASN A 569 -32.02 21.74 -13.24
C ASN A 569 -31.05 20.92 -12.38
N ALA A 570 -29.91 20.60 -12.96
CA ALA A 570 -28.69 20.20 -12.27
C ALA A 570 -27.52 20.86 -13.01
N GLU A 571 -26.38 20.94 -12.36
CA GLU A 571 -25.18 21.55 -12.94
C GLU A 571 -24.63 20.70 -14.09
N ASN A 572 -24.72 19.38 -13.95
CA ASN A 572 -24.16 18.40 -14.87
C ASN A 572 -25.21 17.61 -15.69
N ALA A 573 -26.49 18.04 -15.68
CA ALA A 573 -27.58 17.36 -16.41
C ALA A 573 -28.38 18.30 -17.32
N GLY A 574 -28.98 17.71 -18.36
CA GLY A 574 -30.00 18.38 -19.16
C GLY A 574 -31.20 18.83 -18.31
N ARG A 575 -31.80 19.97 -18.67
CA ARG A 575 -32.97 20.50 -17.97
C ARG A 575 -34.24 19.79 -18.43
N ASP A 576 -35.12 19.47 -17.49
CA ASP A 576 -36.48 19.00 -17.80
C ASP A 576 -37.55 20.01 -17.37
N ARG A 577 -38.67 20.02 -18.09
CA ARG A 577 -39.76 20.99 -17.94
C ARG A 577 -41.11 20.31 -18.06
N VAL A 578 -41.98 20.63 -17.09
CA VAL A 578 -43.41 20.26 -17.15
C VAL A 578 -44.28 21.48 -16.99
N GLU A 579 -45.32 21.60 -17.83
CA GLU A 579 -46.36 22.61 -17.67
C GLU A 579 -47.66 22.03 -17.13
N LYS A 580 -48.26 22.73 -16.15
CA LYS A 580 -49.59 22.39 -15.66
C LYS A 580 -50.43 23.65 -15.46
N ALA A 581 -51.72 23.54 -15.76
CA ALA A 581 -52.70 24.57 -15.45
C ALA A 581 -53.43 24.25 -14.14
N ILE A 582 -53.39 25.18 -13.18
CA ILE A 582 -54.10 25.09 -11.90
C ILE A 582 -55.41 25.87 -12.03
N ARG A 583 -56.53 25.31 -11.57
CA ARG A 583 -57.84 26.01 -11.60
C ARG A 583 -57.95 26.98 -10.42
N VAL A 584 -58.45 28.18 -10.67
CA VAL A 584 -58.77 29.17 -9.63
C VAL A 584 -60.28 29.10 -9.37
N ARG A 585 -60.67 28.94 -8.11
CA ARG A 585 -62.07 28.92 -7.66
C ARG A 585 -62.45 30.24 -7.03
#